data_AF-A0A3M8C664-F1
#
_entry.id   AF-A0A3M8C664-F1
#
_cell.length_a   1.000
_cell.length_b   1.000
_cell.length_c   1.000
_cell.angle_alpha   90.00
_cell.angle_beta   90.00
_cell.angle_gamma   90.00
#
_symmetry.space_group_name_H-M   'P 1'
#
loop_
_entity.id
_entity.type
_entity.pdbx_description
1 polymer ?
#
loop_
_entity_poly.entity_id
_entity_poly.type
_entity_poly.pdbx_seq_one_letter_code
_entity_poly.pdbx_strand_id
1 'polypeptide(L)'
;MQTIPVSEGIGLEEFFRVIQKLTEIYPASVQMSVLPLPLGRRFSVCGNVIRRTCTVVKLATENAIKYVIEIARSDCWSISTLILNPSDQSTRKIEYYIGILLEGLVNKSGHWDQDVLDQCIDLNIEKLRHYGTVGIKIN
;
A
#
# COMPACT_ATOMS: atom_id res chain seq x y z
N MET A 1 4.61 -8.78 10.02
CA MET A 1 3.29 -8.17 10.28
C MET A 1 2.20 -9.24 10.17
N GLN A 2 1.10 -9.18 10.93
CA GLN A 2 0.03 -10.19 10.84
C GLN A 2 -0.92 -9.87 9.68
N THR A 3 -1.08 -10.81 8.75
CA THR A 3 -2.00 -10.70 7.61
C THR A 3 -3.40 -11.17 7.97
N ILE A 4 -4.39 -10.66 7.25
CA ILE A 4 -5.79 -11.08 7.33
C ILE A 4 -6.26 -11.59 5.95
N PRO A 5 -7.37 -12.37 5.90
CA PRO A 5 -7.98 -12.80 4.65
C PRO A 5 -8.29 -11.62 3.71
N VAL A 6 -8.16 -11.86 2.40
CA VAL A 6 -8.46 -10.85 1.36
C VAL A 6 -9.91 -10.36 1.44
N SER A 7 -10.84 -11.22 1.85
CA SER A 7 -12.25 -10.89 2.08
C SER A 7 -12.48 -9.83 3.15
N GLU A 8 -11.49 -9.56 4.01
CA GLU A 8 -11.53 -8.51 5.02
C GLU A 8 -10.93 -7.18 4.53
N GLY A 9 -10.43 -7.14 3.29
CA GLY A 9 -9.91 -5.95 2.62
C GLY A 9 -10.99 -5.01 2.07
N ILE A 10 -11.99 -4.66 2.88
CA ILE A 10 -13.12 -3.81 2.46
C ILE A 10 -12.62 -2.43 2.02
N GLY A 11 -13.01 -1.99 0.81
CA GLY A 11 -12.56 -0.72 0.22
C GLY A 11 -11.29 -0.84 -0.63
N LEU A 12 -10.84 -2.06 -0.94
CA LEU A 12 -9.72 -2.38 -1.84
C LEU A 12 -10.17 -3.10 -3.13
N GLU A 13 -11.48 -3.25 -3.35
CA GLU A 13 -12.06 -4.08 -4.40
C GLU A 13 -11.61 -3.65 -5.80
N GLU A 14 -11.65 -2.34 -6.08
CA GLU A 14 -11.18 -1.82 -7.38
C GLU A 14 -9.69 -2.02 -7.57
N PHE A 15 -8.89 -1.91 -6.50
CA PHE A 15 -7.46 -2.17 -6.58
C PHE A 15 -7.17 -3.66 -6.84
N PHE A 16 -7.91 -4.58 -6.22
CA PHE A 16 -7.80 -6.01 -6.53
C PHE A 16 -8.10 -6.32 -8.00
N ARG A 17 -9.10 -5.64 -8.60
CA ARG A 17 -9.36 -5.75 -10.05
C ARG A 17 -8.20 -5.23 -10.89
N VAL A 18 -7.53 -4.15 -10.48
CA VAL A 18 -6.32 -3.65 -11.15
C VAL A 18 -5.20 -4.67 -11.10
N ILE A 19 -4.94 -5.28 -9.94
CA ILE A 19 -3.90 -6.31 -9.79
C ILE A 19 -4.22 -7.55 -10.62
N GLN A 20 -5.48 -7.99 -10.64
CA GLN A 20 -5.90 -9.11 -11.50
C GLN A 20 -5.63 -8.81 -12.98
N LYS A 21 -6.04 -7.64 -13.48
CA LYS A 21 -5.73 -7.24 -14.85
C LYS A 21 -4.23 -7.12 -15.12
N LEU A 22 -3.46 -6.66 -14.14
CA LEU A 22 -2.01 -6.57 -14.25
C LEU A 22 -1.39 -7.96 -14.46
N THR A 23 -1.86 -8.99 -13.75
CA THR A 23 -1.38 -10.37 -13.92
C THR A 23 -1.76 -11.00 -15.27
N GLU A 24 -2.83 -10.53 -15.90
CA GLU A 24 -3.25 -10.99 -17.23
C GLU A 24 -2.38 -10.39 -18.35
N ILE A 25 -1.88 -9.17 -18.16
CA ILE A 25 -1.19 -8.40 -19.20
C ILE A 25 0.33 -8.49 -19.06
N TYR A 26 0.85 -8.57 -17.83
CA TYR A 26 2.29 -8.54 -17.57
C TYR A 26 2.78 -9.85 -16.94
N PRO A 27 3.87 -10.44 -17.45
CA PRO A 27 4.48 -11.63 -16.86
C PRO A 27 5.21 -11.25 -15.56
N ALA A 28 4.45 -11.09 -14.48
CA ALA A 28 4.96 -10.80 -13.15
C ALA A 28 4.41 -11.84 -12.15
N SER A 29 5.28 -12.32 -11.25
CA SER A 29 4.84 -13.04 -10.07
C SER A 29 4.27 -12.05 -9.07
N VAL A 30 3.06 -12.34 -8.58
CA VAL A 30 2.32 -11.45 -7.68
C VAL A 30 2.04 -12.16 -6.37
N GLN A 31 2.45 -11.54 -5.27
CA GLN A 31 2.09 -11.96 -3.91
C GLN A 31 1.37 -10.81 -3.23
N MET A 32 0.17 -11.07 -2.73
CA MET A 32 -0.68 -10.07 -2.11
C MET A 32 -0.90 -10.41 -0.63
N SER A 33 -0.85 -9.39 0.22
CA SER A 33 -1.07 -9.51 1.66
C SER A 33 -1.92 -8.35 2.15
N VAL A 34 -3.05 -8.67 2.78
CA VAL A 34 -3.90 -7.65 3.43
C VAL A 34 -3.51 -7.52 4.88
N LEU A 35 -3.34 -6.29 5.34
CA LEU A 35 -2.89 -5.92 6.67
C LEU A 35 -3.85 -4.91 7.29
N PRO A 36 -4.15 -5.00 8.59
CA PRO A 36 -4.85 -3.93 9.28
C PRO A 36 -3.88 -2.78 9.64
N LEU A 37 -4.29 -1.53 9.47
CA LEU A 37 -3.44 -0.35 9.77
C LEU A 37 -3.10 -0.27 11.26
N PRO A 38 -1.90 0.19 11.65
CA PRO A 38 -1.55 0.40 13.06
C PRO A 38 -2.61 1.22 13.80
N LEU A 39 -2.86 0.88 15.08
CA LEU A 39 -3.77 1.65 15.92
C LEU A 39 -3.12 2.98 16.34
N GLY A 40 -3.92 3.98 16.67
CA GLY A 40 -3.44 5.18 17.39
C GLY A 40 -4.16 6.47 17.05
N ARG A 41 -4.78 6.58 15.87
CA ARG A 41 -5.53 7.77 15.43
C ARG A 41 -6.85 7.36 14.77
N ARG A 42 -7.79 8.31 14.65
CA ARG A 42 -9.08 8.06 13.99
C ARG A 42 -8.94 7.53 12.56
N PHE A 43 -7.86 7.89 11.87
CA PHE A 43 -7.58 7.39 10.53
C PHE A 43 -7.42 5.85 10.47
N SER A 44 -6.97 5.20 11.54
CA SER A 44 -6.81 3.74 11.57
C SER A 44 -8.14 2.97 11.60
N VAL A 45 -9.28 3.66 11.65
CA VAL A 45 -10.61 3.08 11.59
C VAL A 45 -11.41 3.66 10.43
N CYS A 46 -12.33 2.86 9.88
CA CYS A 46 -13.29 3.25 8.86
C CYS A 46 -14.70 3.17 9.45
N GLY A 47 -15.51 4.22 9.26
CA GLY A 47 -16.94 4.24 9.61
C GLY A 47 -17.25 3.67 11.00
N ASN A 48 -18.06 2.60 11.04
CA ASN A 48 -18.60 1.91 12.23
C ASN A 48 -17.54 1.15 13.08
N VAL A 49 -16.38 1.77 13.37
CA VAL A 49 -15.32 1.24 14.26
C VAL A 49 -14.55 0.03 13.70
N ILE A 50 -14.67 -0.26 12.41
CA ILE A 50 -13.89 -1.32 11.76
C ILE A 50 -12.47 -0.80 11.50
N ARG A 51 -11.45 -1.62 11.75
CA ARG A 51 -10.05 -1.25 11.50
C ARG A 51 -9.82 -1.06 9.99
N ARG A 52 -9.28 0.10 9.61
CA ARG A 52 -8.88 0.35 8.21
C ARG A 52 -7.78 -0.64 7.84
N THR A 53 -7.83 -1.15 6.63
CA THR A 53 -6.85 -2.09 6.10
C THR A 53 -6.03 -1.45 5.00
N CYS A 54 -4.92 -2.08 4.66
CA CYS A 54 -4.16 -1.85 3.45
C CYS A 54 -3.82 -3.18 2.81
N THR A 55 -3.47 -3.15 1.53
CA THR A 55 -2.82 -4.29 0.87
C THR A 55 -1.40 -3.93 0.51
N VAL A 56 -0.51 -4.90 0.70
CA VAL A 56 0.85 -4.88 0.20
C VAL A 56 0.93 -5.91 -0.90
N VAL A 57 1.26 -5.48 -2.11
CA VAL A 57 1.46 -6.34 -3.27
C VAL A 57 2.92 -6.34 -3.64
N LYS A 58 3.57 -7.50 -3.53
CA LYS A 58 4.89 -7.73 -4.09
C LYS A 58 4.73 -8.16 -5.54
N LEU A 59 5.29 -7.37 -6.45
CA LEU A 59 5.38 -7.64 -7.88
C LEU A 59 6.83 -8.01 -8.19
N ALA A 60 7.07 -9.22 -8.66
CA ALA A 60 8.40 -9.68 -9.08
C ALA A 60 8.40 -10.00 -10.57
N THR A 61 9.28 -9.34 -11.31
CA THR A 61 9.62 -9.67 -12.70
C THR A 61 11.03 -10.27 -12.73
N GLU A 62 11.51 -10.66 -13.92
CA GLU A 62 12.90 -11.10 -14.10
C GLU A 62 13.91 -10.01 -13.70
N ASN A 63 13.54 -8.74 -13.85
CA ASN A 63 14.47 -7.61 -13.71
C ASN A 63 14.35 -6.85 -12.39
N ALA A 64 13.21 -6.95 -11.71
CA ALA A 64 12.94 -6.12 -10.54
C ALA A 64 11.89 -6.71 -9.60
N ILE A 65 11.97 -6.30 -8.33
CA ILE A 65 10.92 -6.47 -7.35
C ILE A 65 10.38 -5.09 -6.99
N LYS A 66 9.07 -4.91 -7.02
CA LYS A 66 8.38 -3.71 -6.54
C LYS A 66 7.36 -4.09 -5.48
N TYR A 67 7.13 -3.20 -4.54
CA TYR A 67 6.07 -3.33 -3.56
C TYR A 67 5.06 -2.21 -3.75
N VAL A 68 3.78 -2.54 -3.83
CA VAL A 68 2.69 -1.57 -3.97
C VAL A 68 1.89 -1.57 -2.68
N ILE A 69 1.68 -0.39 -2.10
CA ILE A 69 0.87 -0.20 -0.90
C ILE A 69 -0.37 0.60 -1.29
N GLU A 70 -1.54 -0.03 -1.19
CA GLU A 70 -2.83 0.63 -1.35
C GLU A 70 -3.58 0.60 -0.02
N ILE A 71 -4.11 1.75 0.38
CA ILE A 71 -4.89 1.91 1.60
C ILE A 71 -6.38 1.78 1.27
N ALA A 72 -7.15 1.09 2.11
CA ALA A 72 -8.60 1.00 1.93
C ALA A 72 -9.27 2.38 2.03
N ARG A 73 -10.18 2.67 1.09
CA ARG A 73 -10.85 3.98 0.95
C ARG A 73 -12.37 3.88 1.06
N SER A 74 -12.87 3.16 2.05
CA SER A 74 -14.33 3.02 2.26
C SER A 74 -15.04 4.32 2.68
N ASP A 75 -14.28 5.36 3.03
CA ASP A 75 -14.77 6.68 3.46
C ASP A 75 -14.44 7.82 2.48
N CYS A 76 -14.15 7.50 1.21
CA CYS A 76 -13.78 8.48 0.16
C CYS A 76 -12.51 9.29 0.46
N TRP A 77 -11.71 8.91 1.45
CA TRP A 77 -10.43 9.57 1.73
C TRP A 77 -9.45 9.35 0.57
N SER A 78 -8.88 10.42 0.03
CA SER A 78 -7.93 10.34 -1.08
C SER A 78 -6.50 10.21 -0.54
N ILE A 79 -5.88 9.06 -0.79
CA ILE A 79 -4.49 8.76 -0.44
C ILE A 79 -3.84 8.20 -1.69
N SER A 80 -2.63 8.66 -2.02
CA SER A 80 -1.90 8.07 -3.13
C SER A 80 -1.46 6.65 -2.79
N THR A 81 -1.54 5.74 -3.77
CA THR A 81 -0.83 4.47 -3.73
C THR A 81 0.68 4.73 -3.64
N LEU A 82 1.41 3.97 -2.83
CA LEU A 82 2.88 3.98 -2.85
C LEU A 82 3.41 2.83 -3.70
N ILE A 83 4.43 3.10 -4.51
CA ILE A 83 5.27 2.08 -5.12
C ILE A 83 6.66 2.22 -4.49
N LEU A 84 7.12 1.14 -3.87
CA LEU A 84 8.46 1.02 -3.32
C LEU A 84 9.30 0.18 -4.29
N ASN A 85 10.41 0.78 -4.74
CA ASN A 85 11.41 0.12 -5.55
C ASN A 85 12.72 0.04 -4.75
N PRO A 86 12.97 -1.08 -4.07
CA PRO A 86 14.13 -1.21 -3.21
C PRO A 86 15.42 -1.48 -4.00
N SER A 87 16.51 -0.87 -3.55
CA SER A 87 17.87 -1.20 -4.04
C SER A 87 18.38 -2.54 -3.48
N ASP A 88 17.90 -2.92 -2.28
CA ASP A 88 18.20 -4.18 -1.59
C ASP A 88 16.93 -5.03 -1.44
N GLN A 89 16.99 -6.29 -1.88
CA GLN A 89 15.85 -7.22 -1.84
C GLN A 89 15.62 -7.89 -0.47
N SER A 90 16.29 -7.43 0.59
CA SER A 90 16.10 -7.92 1.96
C SER A 90 14.65 -7.75 2.46
N THR A 91 13.91 -8.86 2.50
CA THR A 91 12.51 -8.89 2.97
C THR A 91 12.32 -8.23 4.33
N ARG A 92 13.23 -8.48 5.28
CA ARG A 92 13.14 -7.91 6.64
C ARG A 92 13.22 -6.38 6.63
N LYS A 93 14.06 -5.82 5.76
CA LYS A 93 14.24 -4.37 5.63
C LYS A 93 13.01 -3.72 5.00
N ILE A 94 12.44 -4.37 3.99
CA ILE A 94 11.18 -3.91 3.37
C ILE A 94 10.03 -3.95 4.38
N GLU A 95 9.88 -5.04 5.13
CA GLU A 95 8.84 -5.12 6.15
C GLU A 95 8.99 -4.04 7.23
N TYR A 96 10.23 -3.73 7.63
CA TYR A 96 10.52 -2.63 8.54
C TYR A 96 10.09 -1.28 7.95
N TYR A 97 10.48 -0.97 6.70
CA TYR A 97 10.10 0.27 6.03
C TYR A 97 8.58 0.40 5.86
N ILE A 98 7.89 -0.68 5.47
CA ILE A 98 6.44 -0.70 5.39
C ILE A 98 5.82 -0.40 6.77
N GLY A 99 6.35 -0.99 7.84
CA GLY A 99 5.90 -0.72 9.21
C GLY A 99 5.94 0.75 9.56
N ILE A 100 7.12 1.40 9.41
CA ILE A 100 7.27 2.82 9.75
C ILE A 100 6.42 3.73 8.85
N LEU A 101 6.26 3.38 7.57
CA LEU A 101 5.41 4.14 6.63
C LEU A 101 3.94 4.09 7.05
N LEU A 102 3.43 2.93 7.45
CA LEU A 102 2.05 2.77 7.91
C LEU A 102 1.82 3.46 9.26
N GLU A 103 2.79 3.42 10.17
CA GLU A 103 2.72 4.18 11.43
C GLU A 103 2.72 5.69 11.18
N GLY A 104 3.63 6.18 10.32
CA GLY A 104 3.69 7.58 9.90
C GLY A 104 2.39 8.05 9.25
N LEU A 105 1.82 7.24 8.35
CA LEU A 105 0.52 7.49 7.72
C LEU A 105 -0.59 7.68 8.76
N VAL A 106 -0.68 6.78 9.74
CA VAL A 106 -1.69 6.86 10.81
C VAL A 106 -1.46 8.10 11.67
N ASN A 107 -0.20 8.38 12.04
CA ASN A 107 0.17 9.53 12.85
C ASN A 107 -0.12 10.88 12.16
N LYS A 108 0.02 10.94 10.83
CA LYS A 108 -0.33 12.09 9.99
C LYS A 108 -1.76 12.02 9.43
N SER A 109 -2.62 11.20 10.04
CA SER A 109 -4.05 11.12 9.72
C SER A 109 -4.33 10.89 8.23
N GLY A 110 -3.64 9.93 7.61
CA GLY A 110 -3.86 9.56 6.21
C GLY A 110 -2.99 10.30 5.20
N HIS A 111 -1.96 11.02 5.65
CA HIS A 111 -0.97 11.66 4.78
C HIS A 111 0.39 10.95 4.87
N TRP A 112 1.04 10.73 3.73
CA TRP A 112 2.40 10.22 3.72
C TRP A 112 3.38 11.26 4.26
N ASP A 113 3.97 10.95 5.41
CA ASP A 113 4.92 11.83 6.09
C ASP A 113 6.25 11.92 5.34
N GLN A 114 6.65 13.11 4.92
CA GLN A 114 7.88 13.29 4.15
C GLN A 114 9.12 12.92 4.98
N ASP A 115 9.12 13.25 6.27
CA ASP A 115 10.24 12.93 7.16
C ASP A 115 10.42 11.40 7.30
N VAL A 116 9.34 10.63 7.25
CA VAL A 116 9.38 9.15 7.30
C VAL A 116 9.78 8.57 5.94
N LEU A 117 9.32 9.17 4.85
CA LEU A 117 9.74 8.77 3.49
C LEU A 117 11.25 8.97 3.31
N ASP A 118 11.79 10.08 3.78
CA ASP A 118 13.22 10.41 3.66
C ASP A 118 14.11 9.50 4.51
N GLN A 119 13.55 8.85 5.54
CA GLN A 119 14.24 7.81 6.33
C GLN A 119 14.37 6.47 5.57
N CYS A 120 13.59 6.26 4.51
CA CYS A 120 13.62 5.05 3.71
C CYS A 120 14.73 5.10 2.65
N ILE A 121 15.98 5.33 3.07
CA ILE A 121 17.12 5.71 2.20
C ILE A 121 17.45 4.71 1.08
N ASP A 122 17.03 3.45 1.22
CA ASP A 122 17.27 2.38 0.24
C ASP A 122 16.05 2.09 -0.64
N LEU A 123 15.02 2.92 -0.55
CA LEU A 123 13.82 2.83 -1.38
C LEU A 123 13.77 4.02 -2.32
N ASN A 124 13.64 3.76 -3.61
CA ASN A 124 13.02 4.74 -4.49
C ASN A 124 11.50 4.63 -4.32
N ILE A 125 10.86 5.72 -3.89
CA ILE A 125 9.42 5.73 -3.56
C ILE A 125 8.67 6.64 -4.53
N GLU A 126 7.67 6.07 -5.21
CA GLU A 126 6.77 6.79 -6.10
C GLU A 126 5.37 6.90 -5.46
N LYS A 127 4.74 8.08 -5.58
CA LYS A 127 3.36 8.33 -5.14
C LYS A 127 2.45 8.40 -6.36
N LEU A 128 1.56 7.42 -6.52
CA LEU A 128 0.57 7.44 -7.59
C LEU A 128 -0.75 8.04 -7.09
N ARG A 129 -1.16 9.15 -7.71
CA ARG A 129 -2.44 9.81 -7.38
C ARG A 129 -3.57 9.16 -8.15
N HIS A 130 -4.71 8.97 -7.48
CA HIS A 130 -5.95 8.61 -8.15
C HIS A 130 -6.52 9.86 -8.84
N TYR A 131 -6.83 9.76 -10.13
CA TYR A 131 -7.51 10.79 -10.90
C TYR A 131 -8.99 10.40 -11.06
N GLY A 132 -9.86 11.18 -10.41
CA GLY A 132 -11.30 10.92 -10.39
C GLY A 132 -11.67 9.62 -9.68
N THR A 133 -12.95 9.27 -9.70
CA THR A 133 -13.52 8.09 -9.02
C THR A 133 -13.06 6.76 -9.63
N VAL A 134 -12.24 6.73 -10.69
CA VAL A 134 -12.10 5.55 -11.57
C VAL A 134 -10.69 5.28 -12.14
N GLY A 135 -9.60 5.92 -11.69
CA GLY A 135 -8.29 5.55 -12.28
C GLY A 135 -7.03 6.07 -11.59
N ILE A 136 -5.94 5.32 -11.76
CA ILE A 136 -4.57 5.67 -11.34
C ILE A 136 -3.81 6.16 -12.59
N LYS A 137 -3.14 7.32 -12.51
CA LYS A 137 -2.18 7.76 -13.54
C LYS A 137 -0.75 7.66 -13.01
N ILE A 138 0.16 7.19 -13.86
CA ILE A 138 1.60 7.18 -13.64
C ILE A 138 2.15 8.44 -14.33
N ASN A 139 2.88 9.28 -13.59
CA ASN A 139 3.59 10.43 -14.13
C ASN A 139 4.97 10.01 -14.64
#